data_AF-A0A060NNV6-F1
#
_entry.id   AF-A0A060NNV6-F1
#
_cell.length_a   1.000
_cell.length_b   1.000
_cell.length_c   1.000
_cell.angle_alpha   90.00
_cell.angle_beta   90.00
_cell.angle_gamma   90.00
#
_symmetry.space_group_name_H-M   'P 1'
#
loop_
_entity.id
_entity.type
_entity.pdbx_description
1 polymer ?
#
loop_
_entity_poly.entity_id
_entity_poly.type
_entity_poly.pdbx_seq_one_letter_code
_entity_poly.pdbx_strand_id
1 'polypeptide(L)' 'MGIIDKTTYRLTCPQCGASETADVLDKGSNWSGSQWQSGAKFERFDTTWSGGGSAEPDLVSATCKLCSVPAQREVR' A
#
# COMPACT_ATOMS: atom_id res chain seq x y z
N MET A 1 -13.09 -14.39 -9.66
CA MET A 1 -12.47 -13.20 -9.04
C MET A 1 -10.97 -13.35 -9.19
N GLY A 2 -10.35 -12.54 -10.04
CA GLY A 2 -8.90 -12.54 -10.30
C GLY A 2 -8.28 -11.20 -9.92
N ILE A 3 -6.96 -11.15 -9.91
CA ILE A 3 -6.22 -9.88 -9.84
C ILE A 3 -6.27 -9.28 -11.25
N ILE A 4 -6.83 -8.08 -11.37
CA ILE A 4 -6.92 -7.33 -12.62
C ILE A 4 -5.68 -6.45 -12.75
N ASP A 5 -5.35 -5.74 -11.68
CA ASP A 5 -4.21 -4.82 -11.62
C ASP A 5 -3.55 -4.89 -10.23
N LYS A 6 -2.35 -4.34 -10.13
CA LYS A 6 -1.65 -4.19 -8.87
C LYS A 6 -0.72 -2.98 -8.87
N THR A 7 -0.58 -2.39 -7.71
CA THR A 7 0.33 -1.27 -7.46
C THR A 7 1.27 -1.65 -6.33
N THR A 8 2.58 -1.63 -6.58
CA THR A 8 3.58 -2.06 -5.62
C THR A 8 4.11 -0.85 -4.84
N TYR A 9 3.93 -0.86 -3.53
CA TYR A 9 4.43 0.18 -2.63
C TYR A 9 5.64 -0.32 -1.87
N ARG A 10 6.73 0.42 -1.96
CA ARG A 10 7.96 0.18 -1.20
C ARG A 10 8.17 1.30 -0.20
N LEU A 11 8.28 0.92 1.07
CA LEU A 11 8.55 1.83 2.18
C LEU A 11 9.95 1.62 2.69
N THR A 12 10.69 2.71 2.87
CA THR A 12 12.04 2.67 3.44
C THR A 12 12.17 3.72 4.54
N CYS A 13 12.59 3.31 5.73
CA CYS A 13 12.89 4.21 6.83
C CYS A 13 14.29 4.82 6.63
N PRO A 14 14.42 6.15 6.47
CA PRO A 14 15.73 6.78 6.30
C PRO A 14 16.61 6.72 7.56
N GLN A 15 16.02 6.55 8.75
CA GLN A 15 16.75 6.53 10.01
C GLN A 15 17.35 5.16 10.37
N CYS A 16 16.56 4.09 10.36
CA CYS A 16 17.04 2.73 10.69
C CYS A 16 17.32 1.84 9.47
N GLY A 17 17.01 2.28 8.26
CA GLY A 17 17.20 1.49 7.04
C GLY A 17 16.21 0.33 6.87
N ALA A 18 15.20 0.20 7.75
CA ALA A 18 14.14 -0.78 7.56
C ALA A 18 13.45 -0.54 6.21
N SER A 19 13.22 -1.60 5.44
CA SER A 19 12.43 -1.51 4.21
C SER A 19 11.43 -2.66 4.13
N GLU A 20 10.27 -2.36 3.56
CA GLU A 20 9.21 -3.32 3.29
C GLU A 20 8.58 -3.01 1.94
N THR A 21 8.02 -4.03 1.31
CA THR A 21 7.34 -3.90 0.02
C THR A 21 6.04 -4.67 0.10
N ALA A 22 4.96 -4.04 -0.30
CA ALA A 22 3.65 -4.64 -0.30
C ALA A 22 2.86 -4.21 -1.53
N ASP A 23 2.06 -5.13 -2.04
CA ASP A 23 1.22 -4.91 -3.22
C ASP A 23 -0.20 -4.56 -2.77
N VAL A 24 -0.76 -3.53 -3.40
CA VAL A 24 -2.19 -3.25 -3.40
C VAL A 24 -2.76 -3.86 -4.67
N LEU A 25 -3.76 -4.73 -4.53
CA LEU A 25 -4.35 -5.45 -5.66
C LEU A 25 -5.70 -4.84 -6.03
N ASP A 26 -5.94 -4.65 -7.32
CA ASP A 26 -7.29 -4.55 -7.89
C ASP A 26 -7.80 -5.96 -8.17
N LYS A 27 -8.87 -6.34 -7.47
CA LYS A 27 -9.50 -7.64 -7.62
C LYS A 27 -10.87 -7.48 -8.24
N GLY A 28 -11.15 -8.26 -9.27
CA GLY A 28 -12.46 -8.20 -9.89
C GLY A 28 -12.82 -9.40 -10.74
N SER A 29 -13.98 -9.31 -11.36
CA SER A 29 -14.40 -10.26 -12.39
C SER A 29 -15.26 -9.57 -13.44
N ASN A 30 -15.38 -10.22 -14.59
CA ASN A 30 -16.23 -9.75 -15.69
C ASN A 30 -17.72 -9.59 -15.32
N TRP A 31 -18.16 -10.18 -14.19
CA TRP A 31 -19.55 -10.18 -13.74
C TRP A 31 -19.84 -9.21 -12.59
N SER A 32 -18.79 -8.74 -11.89
CA SER A 32 -18.93 -7.98 -10.63
C SER A 32 -18.10 -6.70 -10.59
N GLY A 33 -17.41 -6.37 -11.69
CA GLY A 33 -16.51 -5.21 -11.76
C GLY A 33 -15.19 -5.43 -11.04
N SER A 34 -14.36 -4.39 -11.01
CA SER A 34 -13.08 -4.34 -10.30
C SER A 34 -13.23 -3.61 -8.95
N GLN A 35 -12.44 -4.04 -7.98
CA GLN A 35 -12.42 -3.52 -6.62
C GLN A 35 -10.99 -3.54 -6.10
N TRP A 36 -10.44 -2.33 -5.96
CA TRP A 36 -9.17 -2.10 -5.29
C TRP A 36 -9.26 -2.47 -3.82
N GLN A 37 -8.20 -3.09 -3.31
CA GLN A 37 -7.97 -3.15 -1.87
C GLN A 37 -7.91 -1.72 -1.30
N SER A 38 -8.28 -1.55 -0.03
CA SER A 38 -8.21 -0.26 0.66
C SER A 38 -6.79 0.15 1.06
N GLY A 39 -5.78 -0.63 0.67
CA GLY A 39 -4.38 -0.43 1.00
C GLY A 39 -3.65 -1.75 1.27
N ALA A 40 -2.38 -1.64 1.61
CA ALA A 40 -1.53 -2.77 1.98
C ALA A 40 -1.12 -2.69 3.46
N LYS A 41 -0.83 -3.87 4.04
CA LYS A 41 -0.37 -3.98 5.43
C LYS A 41 1.16 -4.07 5.47
N PHE A 42 1.73 -3.31 6.39
CA PHE A 42 3.16 -3.29 6.68
C PHE A 42 3.37 -3.68 8.14
N GLU A 43 4.36 -4.53 8.41
CA GLU A 43 4.63 -4.99 9.76
C GLU A 43 5.40 -3.92 10.54
N ARG A 44 6.41 -3.33 9.90
CA ARG A 44 7.31 -2.33 10.50
C ARG A 44 6.88 -0.89 10.30
N PHE A 45 5.85 -0.64 9.50
CA PHE A 45 5.34 0.71 9.22
C PHE A 45 3.86 0.82 9.58
N ASP A 46 3.50 1.92 10.22
CA ASP A 46 2.12 2.35 10.35
C ASP A 46 1.75 3.17 9.11
N THR A 47 0.80 2.67 8.34
CA THR A 47 0.37 3.28 7.07
C THR A 47 -1.08 3.70 7.14
N THR A 48 -1.35 4.92 6.69
CA THR A 48 -2.71 5.42 6.49
C THR A 48 -2.97 5.51 5.00
N TRP A 49 -4.10 4.95 4.58
CA TRP A 49 -4.53 4.90 3.20
C TRP A 49 -5.81 5.69 3.00
N SER A 50 -6.00 6.24 1.82
CA SER A 50 -7.26 6.85 1.38
C SER A 50 -7.70 6.21 0.07
N GLY A 51 -9.01 6.04 -0.14
CA GLY A 51 -9.56 5.37 -1.32
C GLY A 51 -9.78 3.86 -1.11
N GLY A 52 -9.69 3.10 -2.20
CA GLY A 52 -10.08 1.68 -2.26
C GLY A 52 -11.49 1.47 -2.79
N GLY A 53 -11.77 0.23 -3.23
CA GLY A 53 -13.01 -0.11 -3.92
C GLY A 53 -12.98 0.35 -5.38
N SER A 54 -13.71 1.41 -5.71
CA SER A 54 -13.83 1.89 -7.09
C SER A 54 -12.64 2.73 -7.60
N ALA A 55 -11.69 3.05 -6.73
CA ALA A 55 -10.50 3.85 -7.06
C ALA A 55 -9.25 3.25 -6.41
N GLU A 56 -8.11 3.40 -7.08
CA GLU A 56 -6.80 3.03 -6.54
C GLU A 56 -6.57 3.78 -5.22
N PRO A 57 -6.18 3.07 -4.14
CA PRO A 57 -5.92 3.72 -2.87
C PRO A 57 -4.59 4.47 -2.92
N ASP A 58 -4.58 5.67 -2.36
CA ASP A 58 -3.37 6.44 -2.19
C ASP A 58 -2.84 6.30 -0.76
N LEU A 59 -1.52 6.14 -0.65
CA LEU A 59 -0.84 6.04 0.63
C LEU A 59 -0.64 7.45 1.19
N VAL A 60 -1.50 7.87 2.11
CA VAL A 60 -1.50 9.22 2.70
C VAL A 60 -0.27 9.43 3.58
N SER A 61 0.03 8.47 4.46
CA SER A 61 1.17 8.56 5.37
C SER A 61 1.75 7.19 5.68
N ALA A 62 3.06 7.15 5.92
CA ALA A 62 3.78 5.96 6.37
C ALA A 62 4.80 6.38 7.43
N THR A 63 4.69 5.80 8.62
CA THR A 63 5.58 6.09 9.75
C THR A 63 6.24 4.79 10.19
N CYS A 64 7.56 4.80 10.37
CA CYS A 64 8.27 3.64 10.89
C CYS A 64 7.91 3.41 12.36
N LYS A 65 7.47 2.21 12.73
CA LYS A 65 7.12 1.86 14.11
C LYS A 65 8.33 1.84 15.06
N LEU A 66 9.52 1.58 14.52
CA LEU A 66 10.75 1.49 15.30
C LEU A 66 11.34 2.87 15.62
N CYS A 67 11.25 3.80 14.68
CA CYS A 67 11.89 5.10 14.77
C CYS A 67 10.91 6.27 14.93
N SER A 68 9.62 6.02 14.75
CA SER A 68 8.55 7.03 14.70
C SER A 68 8.79 8.15 13.69
N VAL A 69 9.60 7.89 12.66
CA VAL A 69 9.90 8.84 11.57
C VAL A 69 9.10 8.52 10.32
N PRO A 70 8.76 9.54 9.50
CA PRO A 70 8.13 9.33 8.20
C PRO A 70 9.04 8.49 7.30
N ALA A 71 8.47 7.44 6.72
CA ALA A 71 9.14 6.59 5.76
C ALA A 71 9.10 7.21 4.36
N GLN A 72 10.12 6.94 3.56
CA GLN A 72 10.12 7.24 2.13
C GLN A 72 9.24 6.22 1.42
N ARG A 73 8.27 6.71 0.63
CA ARG A 73 7.39 5.89 -0.21
C ARG A 73 7.84 5.93 -1.66
N GLU A 74 7.98 4.76 -2.27
CA GLU A 74 8.25 4.57 -3.70
C GLU A 74 7.12 3.70 -4.27
N VAL A 75 6.46 4.18 -5.32
CA VAL A 75 5.35 3.47 -5.99
C VAL A 75 5.83 3.00 -7.36
N ARG A 76 5.60 1.74 -7.68
CA ARG A 76 6.02 1.10 -8.94
C ARG A 76 4.93 0.25 -9.56
#